data_AF-A0A2E6TZ49-F1
#
_entry.id   AF-A0A2E6TZ49-F1
#
_cell.length_a   1.000
_cell.length_b   1.000
_cell.length_c   1.000
_cell.angle_alpha   90.00
_cell.angle_beta   90.00
_cell.angle_gamma   90.00
#
_symmetry.space_group_name_H-M   'P 1'
#
loop_
_entity.id
_entity.type
_entity.pdbx_description
1 polymer ?
#
loop_
_entity_poly.entity_id
_entity_poly.type
_entity_poly.pdbx_seq_one_letter_code
_entity_poly.pdbx_strand_id
1 'polypeptide(L)'
;MMAADSRITDDGGSMDLLNFPKIKKVKDCVVGFAGDVEMGVLFFSWIERGEPDDPAQKPQFEDDDFAGLAMRKNGVYWYGKRLIPGGIASGCPAAIGSGGDVALGAMLAGKSPAEAVRLACKVDTNSGGRVNSFKL
;
A
#
# COMPACT_ATOMS: atom_id res chain seq x y z
N MET A 1 8.71 -2.35 9.17
CA MET A 1 7.53 -3.26 9.07
C MET A 1 6.52 -2.55 8.21
N MET A 2 5.76 -3.28 7.40
CA MET A 2 4.60 -2.76 6.65
C MET A 2 3.37 -3.60 7.00
N ALA A 3 2.21 -2.97 7.08
CA ALA A 3 0.93 -3.62 7.33
C ALA A 3 -0.15 -3.02 6.42
N ALA A 4 -1.18 -3.80 6.12
CA ALA A 4 -2.35 -3.35 5.38
C ALA A 4 -3.57 -4.18 5.79
N ASP A 5 -4.75 -3.57 5.65
CA ASP A 5 -6.03 -4.24 5.73
C ASP A 5 -6.30 -5.04 4.44
N SER A 6 -7.49 -5.65 4.32
CA SER A 6 -7.82 -6.44 3.13
C SER A 6 -9.14 -6.05 2.45
N ARG A 7 -9.88 -5.07 2.97
CA ARG A 7 -11.20 -4.71 2.46
C ARG A 7 -11.12 -4.11 1.07
N ILE A 8 -11.98 -4.57 0.17
CA ILE A 8 -12.27 -3.94 -1.12
C ILE A 8 -13.73 -3.48 -1.09
N THR A 9 -13.96 -2.20 -1.35
CA THR A 9 -15.29 -1.56 -1.42
C THR A 9 -15.62 -1.18 -2.87
N ASP A 10 -16.91 -1.02 -3.17
CA ASP A 10 -17.37 -0.35 -4.39
C ASP A 10 -17.33 1.18 -4.26
N ASP A 11 -17.51 1.86 -5.39
CA ASP A 11 -17.74 3.30 -5.48
C ASP A 11 -19.09 3.65 -4.82
N GLY A 12 -19.04 3.83 -3.51
CA GLY A 12 -20.21 3.99 -2.65
C GLY A 12 -19.90 3.69 -1.18
N GLY A 13 -18.77 3.03 -0.89
CA GLY A 13 -18.19 2.92 0.45
C GLY A 13 -19.05 2.16 1.46
N SER A 14 -20.02 1.37 0.99
CA SER A 14 -21.04 0.77 1.85
C SER A 14 -21.21 -0.75 1.68
N MET A 15 -20.56 -1.37 0.68
CA MET A 15 -20.55 -2.82 0.55
C MET A 15 -19.14 -3.40 0.46
N ASP A 16 -18.85 -4.36 1.35
CA ASP A 16 -17.66 -5.21 1.26
C ASP A 16 -17.83 -6.11 0.02
N LEU A 17 -17.08 -5.83 -1.04
CA LEU A 17 -17.12 -6.65 -2.24
C LEU A 17 -16.32 -7.93 -2.04
N LEU A 18 -15.07 -7.79 -1.58
CA LEU A 18 -14.09 -8.87 -1.49
C LEU A 18 -13.02 -8.56 -0.42
N ASN A 19 -12.24 -9.59 -0.07
CA ASN A 19 -11.00 -9.42 0.69
C ASN A 19 -9.79 -9.73 -0.20
N PHE A 20 -8.84 -8.81 -0.28
CA PHE A 20 -7.59 -8.96 -1.04
C PHE A 20 -6.37 -8.65 -0.16
N PRO A 21 -5.32 -9.48 -0.14
CA PRO A 21 -4.09 -9.14 0.57
C PRO A 21 -3.34 -8.01 -0.17
N LYS A 22 -3.54 -6.77 0.28
CA LYS A 22 -2.96 -5.56 -0.32
C LYS A 22 -1.44 -5.38 -0.10
N ILE A 23 -0.78 -6.35 0.53
CA ILE A 23 0.68 -6.37 0.71
C ILE A 23 1.25 -7.76 0.40
N LYS A 24 2.48 -7.80 -0.11
CA LYS A 24 3.23 -9.01 -0.40
C LYS A 24 4.73 -8.83 -0.10
N LYS A 25 5.41 -9.92 0.27
CA LYS A 25 6.88 -9.97 0.29
C LYS A 25 7.39 -10.53 -1.04
N VAL A 26 8.25 -9.77 -1.71
CA VAL A 26 8.89 -10.10 -2.99
C VAL A 26 10.40 -9.99 -2.81
N LYS A 27 11.10 -11.14 -2.72
CA LYS A 27 12.54 -11.19 -2.41
C LYS A 27 12.86 -10.35 -1.15
N ASP A 28 13.75 -9.36 -1.25
CA ASP A 28 14.14 -8.41 -0.19
C ASP A 28 13.26 -7.13 -0.17
N CYS A 29 12.05 -7.18 -0.72
CA CYS A 29 11.10 -6.07 -0.75
C CYS A 29 9.79 -6.48 -0.10
N VAL A 30 9.20 -5.60 0.72
CA VAL A 30 7.79 -5.69 1.10
C VAL A 30 7.06 -4.59 0.36
N VAL A 31 6.07 -4.96 -0.46
CA VAL A 31 5.34 -4.06 -1.34
C VAL A 31 3.86 -4.08 -0.99
N GLY A 32 3.20 -2.93 -1.10
CA GLY A 32 1.76 -2.79 -0.93
C GLY A 32 1.18 -1.71 -1.83
N PHE A 33 -0.13 -1.70 -1.98
CA PHE A 33 -0.86 -0.68 -2.74
C PHE A 33 -2.16 -0.27 -2.05
N ALA A 34 -2.71 0.86 -2.49
CA ALA A 34 -4.06 1.33 -2.27
C ALA A 34 -4.62 1.86 -3.59
N GLY A 35 -5.94 1.75 -3.78
CA GLY A 35 -6.62 2.02 -5.04
C GLY A 35 -7.13 0.73 -5.71
N ASP A 36 -7.25 0.76 -7.03
CA ASP A 36 -7.79 -0.34 -7.83
C ASP A 36 -6.97 -1.65 -7.71
N VAL A 37 -7.69 -2.78 -7.66
CA VAL A 37 -7.09 -4.11 -7.45
C VAL A 37 -6.31 -4.58 -8.67
N GLU A 38 -6.79 -4.31 -9.89
CA GLU A 38 -6.10 -4.72 -11.11
C GLU A 38 -4.78 -3.96 -11.25
N MET A 39 -4.78 -2.65 -10.98
CA MET A 39 -3.56 -1.84 -10.92
C MET A 39 -2.60 -2.33 -9.84
N GLY A 40 -3.12 -2.70 -8.66
CA GLY A 40 -2.34 -3.31 -7.59
C GLY A 40 -1.65 -4.62 -8.00
N VAL A 41 -2.37 -5.50 -8.70
CA VAL A 41 -1.81 -6.76 -9.23
C VAL A 41 -0.73 -6.49 -10.27
N LEU A 42 -0.96 -5.54 -11.18
CA LEU A 42 0.04 -5.13 -12.18
C LEU A 42 1.28 -4.54 -11.52
N PHE A 43 1.11 -3.71 -10.48
CA PHE A 43 2.21 -3.14 -9.71
C PHE A 43 3.04 -4.22 -9.02
N PHE A 44 2.40 -5.20 -8.36
CA PHE A 44 3.12 -6.34 -7.78
C PHE A 44 3.90 -7.12 -8.82
N SER A 45 3.29 -7.43 -9.97
CA SER A 45 3.96 -8.14 -11.05
C SER A 45 5.17 -7.36 -11.60
N TRP A 46 5.05 -6.04 -11.73
CA TRP A 46 6.16 -5.17 -12.17
C TRP A 46 7.32 -5.16 -11.16
N ILE A 47 7.01 -5.09 -9.86
CA ILE A 47 8.01 -5.19 -8.78
C ILE A 47 8.71 -6.57 -8.77
N GLU A 48 7.97 -7.65 -9.01
CA GLU A 48 8.50 -9.02 -9.11
C GLU A 48 9.49 -9.21 -10.26
N ARG A 49 9.21 -8.56 -11.40
CA ARG A 49 10.11 -8.53 -12.58
C ARG A 49 11.35 -7.65 -12.39
N GLY A 50 11.47 -6.95 -11.26
CA GLY A 50 12.61 -6.08 -10.97
C GLY A 50 12.45 -4.67 -11.54
N GLU A 51 11.22 -4.19 -11.70
CA GLU A 51 10.91 -2.80 -12.08
C GLU A 51 11.58 -2.36 -13.40
N PRO A 52 11.41 -3.12 -14.50
CA PRO A 52 11.98 -2.71 -15.79
C PRO A 52 11.50 -1.30 -16.14
N ASP A 53 12.45 -0.45 -16.54
CA ASP A 53 12.18 0.94 -16.93
C ASP A 53 11.91 1.10 -18.44
N ASP A 54 11.78 -0.03 -19.15
CA ASP A 54 11.26 -0.07 -20.51
C ASP A 54 9.79 0.36 -20.52
N PRO A 55 9.41 1.46 -21.21
CA PRO A 55 8.02 1.91 -21.29
C PRO A 55 7.04 0.85 -21.80
N ALA A 56 7.50 -0.13 -22.60
CA ALA A 56 6.67 -1.22 -23.08
C ALA A 56 6.38 -2.29 -22.01
N GLN A 57 7.15 -2.33 -20.93
CA GLN A 57 7.03 -3.31 -19.83
C GLN A 57 6.54 -2.70 -18.52
N LYS A 58 6.52 -1.37 -18.44
CA LYS A 58 6.03 -0.59 -17.31
C LYS A 58 4.50 -0.46 -17.41
N PRO A 59 3.73 -0.85 -16.38
CA PRO A 59 2.28 -0.67 -16.39
C PRO A 59 1.90 0.80 -16.61
N GLN A 60 0.81 1.00 -17.36
CA GLN A 60 0.20 2.31 -17.56
C GLN A 60 -1.09 2.34 -16.75
N PHE A 61 -1.22 3.29 -15.83
CA PHE A 61 -2.41 3.47 -15.00
C PHE A 61 -3.17 4.70 -15.48
N GLU A 62 -4.47 4.52 -15.72
CA GLU A 62 -5.38 5.59 -16.14
C GLU A 62 -5.99 6.33 -14.96
N ASP A 63 -5.96 5.71 -13.77
CA ASP A 63 -6.52 6.24 -12.52
C ASP A 63 -5.43 6.94 -11.68
N ASP A 64 -5.80 8.09 -11.13
CA ASP A 64 -4.94 8.93 -10.29
C ASP A 64 -4.99 8.51 -8.82
N ASP A 65 -5.95 7.68 -8.41
CA ASP A 65 -6.13 7.21 -7.02
C ASP A 65 -5.19 6.06 -6.63
N PHE A 66 -4.38 5.55 -7.57
CA PHE A 66 -3.37 4.54 -7.27
C PHE A 66 -2.22 5.12 -6.42
N ALA A 67 -1.94 4.44 -5.31
CA ALA A 67 -0.73 4.65 -4.52
C ALA A 67 -0.04 3.32 -4.19
N GLY A 68 1.28 3.27 -4.33
CA GLY A 68 2.12 2.13 -3.97
C GLY A 68 3.15 2.49 -2.92
N LEU A 69 3.48 1.54 -2.03
CA LEU A 69 4.62 1.62 -1.12
C LEU A 69 5.52 0.39 -1.30
N ALA A 70 6.83 0.61 -1.40
CA ALA A 70 7.84 -0.45 -1.37
C ALA A 70 8.84 -0.19 -0.23
N MET A 71 8.93 -1.11 0.72
CA MET A 71 9.90 -1.10 1.81
C MET A 71 11.04 -2.07 1.48
N ARG A 72 12.25 -1.54 1.39
CA ARG A 72 13.51 -2.23 1.07
C ARG A 72 14.55 -1.97 2.15
N LYS A 73 15.68 -2.70 2.12
CA LYS A 73 16.79 -2.50 3.07
C LYS A 73 17.36 -1.07 3.04
N ASN A 74 17.29 -0.41 1.89
CA ASN A 74 17.83 0.93 1.66
C ASN A 74 16.81 2.07 1.85
N GLY A 75 15.53 1.76 2.15
CA GLY A 75 14.53 2.80 2.39
C GLY A 75 13.10 2.38 2.05
N VAL A 76 12.20 3.35 2.15
CA VAL A 76 10.80 3.22 1.75
C VAL A 76 10.56 4.14 0.55
N TYR A 77 9.85 3.64 -0.45
CA TYR A 77 9.57 4.35 -1.69
C TYR A 77 8.07 4.40 -1.93
N TRP A 78 7.57 5.59 -2.24
CA TRP A 78 6.20 5.84 -2.68
C TRP A 78 6.13 5.84 -4.21
N TYR A 79 5.02 5.35 -4.75
CA TYR A 79 4.72 5.33 -6.18
C TYR A 79 3.31 5.89 -6.38
N GLY A 80 3.17 6.83 -7.30
CA GLY A 80 1.86 7.19 -7.87
C GLY A 80 1.66 6.55 -9.24
N LYS A 81 0.66 7.01 -9.98
CA LYS A 81 0.26 6.49 -11.31
C LYS A 81 1.38 6.29 -12.34
N ARG A 82 2.44 7.11 -12.29
CA ARG A 82 3.58 7.04 -13.23
C ARG A 82 4.66 6.02 -12.84
N LEU A 83 4.50 5.36 -11.69
CA LEU A 83 5.45 4.36 -11.19
C LEU A 83 6.91 4.88 -11.12
N ILE A 84 7.07 6.14 -10.72
CA ILE A 84 8.36 6.78 -10.46
C ILE A 84 8.57 6.75 -8.93
N PRO A 85 9.66 6.16 -8.42
CA PRO A 85 9.87 6.02 -6.99
C PRO A 85 10.22 7.37 -6.33
N GLY A 86 9.38 7.82 -5.39
CA GLY A 86 9.67 8.91 -4.47
C GLY A 86 10.19 8.37 -3.14
N GLY A 87 11.44 8.68 -2.78
CA GLY A 87 12.02 8.24 -1.51
C GLY A 87 11.37 8.93 -0.32
N ILE A 88 10.99 8.15 0.70
CA ILE A 88 10.49 8.68 1.97
C ILE A 88 11.68 8.92 2.89
N ALA A 89 11.67 10.08 3.56
CA ALA A 89 12.74 10.48 4.47
C ALA A 89 12.95 9.44 5.58
N SER A 90 14.21 9.18 5.92
CA SER A 90 14.57 8.19 6.93
C SER A 90 13.96 8.54 8.29
N GLY A 91 13.39 7.54 8.97
CA GLY A 91 12.73 7.71 10.27
C GLY A 91 11.29 8.23 10.21
N CYS A 92 10.80 8.63 9.04
CA CYS A 92 9.41 9.04 8.88
C CYS A 92 8.50 7.82 8.62
N PRO A 93 7.39 7.66 9.38
CA PRO A 93 6.37 6.69 9.01
C PRO A 93 5.68 7.10 7.70
N ALA A 94 5.13 6.11 7.00
CA ALA A 94 4.44 6.31 5.73
C ALA A 94 3.15 5.50 5.71
N ALA A 95 2.08 6.09 5.17
CA ALA A 95 0.80 5.44 4.97
C ALA A 95 0.20 5.90 3.64
N ILE A 96 -0.63 5.04 3.04
CA ILE A 96 -1.39 5.29 1.81
C ILE A 96 -2.81 4.76 1.98
N GLY A 97 -3.74 5.21 1.13
CA GLY A 97 -5.17 4.88 1.20
C GLY A 97 -5.97 5.81 2.13
N SER A 98 -7.29 5.66 2.13
CA SER A 98 -8.24 6.52 2.86
C SER A 98 -8.01 6.53 4.39
N GLY A 99 -7.64 5.39 4.97
CA GLY A 99 -7.24 5.28 6.38
C GLY A 99 -5.83 5.81 6.69
N GLY A 100 -5.13 6.37 5.71
CA GLY A 100 -3.71 6.72 5.77
C GLY A 100 -3.38 7.72 6.88
N ASP A 101 -4.15 8.80 7.01
CA ASP A 101 -3.90 9.84 8.00
C ASP A 101 -4.07 9.33 9.44
N VAL A 102 -5.08 8.48 9.66
CA VAL A 102 -5.31 7.85 10.98
C VAL A 102 -4.15 6.91 11.33
N ALA A 103 -3.70 6.10 10.37
CA ALA A 103 -2.57 5.21 10.55
C ALA A 103 -1.26 5.98 10.79
N LEU A 104 -1.04 7.07 10.05
CA LEU A 104 0.13 7.93 10.19
C LEU A 104 0.15 8.58 11.58
N GLY A 105 -0.96 9.17 12.02
CA GLY A 105 -1.08 9.73 13.36
C GLY A 105 -0.85 8.70 14.46
N ALA A 106 -1.38 7.48 14.31
CA ALA A 106 -1.15 6.39 15.25
C ALA A 106 0.33 5.98 15.31
N MET A 107 1.03 5.89 14.17
CA MET A 107 2.46 5.58 14.13
C MET A 107 3.30 6.70 14.76
N LEU A 108 2.95 7.97 14.51
CA LEU A 108 3.59 9.12 15.16
C LEU A 108 3.38 9.11 16.68
N ALA A 109 2.26 8.55 17.15
CA ALA A 109 1.99 8.29 18.57
C ALA A 109 2.65 7.00 19.11
N GLY A 110 3.56 6.38 18.36
CA GLY A 110 4.34 5.22 18.79
C GLY A 110 3.68 3.85 18.59
N LYS A 111 2.57 3.77 17.85
CA LYS A 111 1.98 2.47 17.48
C LYS A 111 2.76 1.79 16.38
N SER A 112 2.82 0.46 16.41
CA SER A 112 3.33 -0.32 15.29
C SER A 112 2.44 -0.16 14.05
N PRO A 113 2.96 -0.38 12.82
CA PRO A 113 2.15 -0.31 11.61
C PRO A 113 0.89 -1.19 11.65
N ALA A 114 0.97 -2.38 12.24
CA ALA A 114 -0.19 -3.28 12.36
C ALA A 114 -1.25 -2.75 13.34
N GLU A 115 -0.84 -2.12 14.44
CA GLU A 115 -1.77 -1.47 15.38
C GLU A 115 -2.39 -0.21 14.76
N ALA A 116 -1.59 0.57 14.02
CA ALA A 116 -2.04 1.76 13.33
C ALA A 116 -3.11 1.44 12.28
N VAL A 117 -2.92 0.41 11.46
CA VAL A 117 -3.93 -0.06 10.50
C VAL A 117 -5.20 -0.54 11.22
N ARG A 118 -5.08 -1.29 12.32
CA ARG A 118 -6.26 -1.71 13.10
C ARG A 118 -7.04 -0.53 13.69
N LEU A 119 -6.37 0.57 14.04
CA LEU A 119 -7.02 1.80 14.48
C LEU A 119 -7.71 2.49 13.29
N ALA A 120 -7.06 2.56 12.13
CA ALA A 120 -7.68 3.09 10.91
C ALA A 120 -8.97 2.34 10.54
N CYS A 121 -8.96 0.99 10.59
CA CYS A 121 -10.17 0.16 10.35
C CYS A 121 -11.34 0.44 11.31
N LYS A 122 -11.13 1.15 12.43
CA LYS A 122 -12.23 1.53 13.35
C LYS A 122 -12.90 2.85 12.97
N VAL A 123 -12.26 3.65 12.12
CA VAL A 123 -12.66 5.04 11.84
C VAL A 123 -12.97 5.22 10.36
N ASP A 124 -12.15 4.65 9.48
CA ASP A 124 -12.32 4.73 8.03
C ASP A 124 -13.25 3.61 7.53
N THR A 125 -14.35 3.97 6.89
CA THR A 125 -15.35 3.02 6.39
C THR A 125 -14.82 2.12 5.28
N ASN A 126 -13.82 2.59 4.54
CA ASN A 126 -13.22 1.87 3.42
C ASN A 126 -12.06 0.93 3.85
N SER A 127 -11.72 0.92 5.14
CA SER A 127 -10.66 0.08 5.71
C SER A 127 -11.24 -1.03 6.58
N GLY A 128 -10.80 -2.28 6.41
CA GLY A 128 -11.35 -3.40 7.17
C GLY A 128 -10.81 -4.79 6.81
N GLY A 129 -11.51 -5.82 7.30
CA GLY A 129 -11.12 -7.20 7.09
C GLY A 129 -9.84 -7.61 7.84
N ARG A 130 -9.03 -8.48 7.21
CA ARG A 130 -7.83 -9.05 7.82
C ARG A 130 -6.65 -8.09 7.66
N VAL A 131 -6.08 -7.68 8.80
CA VAL A 131 -4.80 -6.96 8.82
C VAL A 131 -3.64 -7.95 8.67
N ASN A 132 -2.88 -7.81 7.59
CA ASN A 132 -1.65 -8.55 7.33
C ASN A 132 -0.44 -7.65 7.56
N SER A 133 0.72 -8.25 7.89
CA SER A 133 1.96 -7.49 8.08
C SER A 133 3.19 -8.30 7.74
N PHE A 134 4.21 -7.64 7.19
CA PHE A 134 5.52 -8.22 6.94
C PHE A 134 6.65 -7.36 7.54
N LYS A 135 7.72 -8.03 7.95
CA LYS A 135 9.02 -7.43 8.24
C LYS A 135 9.98 -7.75 7.08
N LEU A 136 10.93 -6.85 6.84
CA LEU A 136 12.08 -7.16 5.99
C LEU A 136 12.94 -8.21 6.66
#